data_AF-A0A1H9DX77-F1
#
_entry.id   AF-A0A1H9DX77-F1
#
_cell.length_a   1.000
_cell.length_b   1.000
_cell.length_c   1.000
_cell.angle_alpha   90.00
_cell.angle_beta   90.00
_cell.angle_gamma   90.00
#
_symmetry.space_group_name_H-M   'P 1'
#
loop_
_entity.id
_entity.type
_entity.pdbx_description
1 polymer ?
#
loop_
_entity_poly.entity_id
_entity_poly.type
_entity_poly.pdbx_seq_one_letter_code
_entity_poly.pdbx_strand_id
1 'polypeptide(L)'
;MAQDSNSFPALNTVFRNKIVRNLRPREIHRIKTLKLVRKADINGLILNAEQGIIGHFQQIEFAMKFIRGLHNLTQHQQGCVLTIGNFDGVHRGHQALLRHLRQAGTHRHLPVVVMVFEPQPLELFQPEVAPARLTHLREKLENLEKFGVDEVVCINFDQDFAKLTAENFISELLVKRLNVKLLAIGDDFRFGAGRRGDFLLLQQAAKQYGFDVVSTETYIEQGKRISSTAVRQALANSDFPQAEILLGRPWSITGRVVHGDALGRTLGFPTANIPLKRRVTPVKGVFAVEVYGVGDHPIAGVANIGTRPTIKGIRQQLEVHLLDTQRDLYGKRIQVVIKYKIRDEQRFASLDALTQQIAQDVETARNYFVQRTTV
;
A
#
# COMPACT_ATOMS: atom_id res chain seq x y z
N MET A 1 -32.16 -43.39 39.87
CA MET A 1 -30.71 -43.11 39.92
C MET A 1 -30.44 -41.84 39.15
N ALA A 2 -30.44 -40.69 39.83
CA ALA A 2 -30.21 -39.39 39.23
C ALA A 2 -29.52 -38.46 40.24
N GLN A 3 -28.59 -37.66 39.68
CA GLN A 3 -27.99 -36.39 40.13
C GLN A 3 -26.96 -36.33 41.27
N ASP A 4 -25.83 -35.72 40.87
CA ASP A 4 -24.89 -34.81 41.55
C ASP A 4 -24.07 -35.24 42.78
N SER A 5 -22.73 -35.17 42.65
CA SER A 5 -21.82 -34.39 43.53
C SER A 5 -20.34 -34.77 43.38
N ASN A 6 -19.49 -33.78 43.09
CA ASN A 6 -18.17 -33.45 43.71
C ASN A 6 -17.41 -32.46 42.79
N SER A 7 -17.42 -31.12 42.98
CA SER A 7 -16.94 -30.26 44.10
C SER A 7 -15.39 -30.23 44.16
N PHE A 8 -14.58 -29.14 44.16
CA PHE A 8 -14.58 -27.68 44.44
C PHE A 8 -13.29 -27.04 43.77
N PRO A 9 -12.83 -25.77 43.99
CA PRO A 9 -13.40 -24.42 43.82
C PRO A 9 -12.52 -23.41 43.00
N ALA A 10 -13.13 -22.28 42.64
CA ALA A 10 -12.58 -20.91 42.53
C ALA A 10 -11.05 -20.70 42.31
N LEU A 11 -10.63 -20.46 41.07
CA LEU A 11 -9.28 -19.92 40.75
C LEU A 11 -9.30 -18.63 39.90
N ASN A 12 -10.48 -18.06 39.63
CA ASN A 12 -10.61 -16.90 38.73
C ASN A 12 -10.39 -15.52 39.38
N THR A 13 -10.22 -15.45 40.71
CA THR A 13 -10.04 -14.17 41.43
C THR A 13 -8.60 -13.96 41.91
N VAL A 14 -7.78 -15.01 42.01
CA VAL A 14 -6.41 -14.91 42.52
C VAL A 14 -5.39 -14.57 41.43
N PHE A 15 -5.63 -14.95 40.17
CA PHE A 15 -4.72 -14.64 39.04
C PHE A 15 -4.89 -13.23 38.46
N ARG A 16 -6.05 -12.59 38.62
CA ARG A 16 -6.26 -11.18 38.23
C ARG A 16 -5.46 -10.21 39.10
N ASN A 17 -5.20 -10.54 40.36
CA ASN A 17 -4.51 -9.64 41.30
C ASN A 17 -2.97 -9.80 41.31
N LYS A 18 -2.41 -10.81 40.62
CA LYS A 18 -0.96 -11.04 40.58
C LYS A 18 -0.25 -10.36 39.39
N ILE A 19 -0.98 -10.06 38.31
CA ILE A 19 -0.42 -9.35 37.13
C ILE A 19 -0.52 -7.82 37.27
N VAL A 20 -1.46 -7.31 38.09
CA VAL A 20 -1.65 -5.86 38.28
C VAL A 20 -0.76 -5.26 39.38
N ARG A 21 -0.15 -6.08 40.26
CA ARG A 21 0.69 -5.58 41.37
C ARG A 21 2.14 -5.23 41.00
N ASN A 22 2.61 -5.57 39.79
CA ASN A 22 3.99 -5.30 39.36
C ASN A 22 4.11 -4.34 38.16
N LEU A 23 3.04 -3.66 37.77
CA LEU A 23 3.09 -2.65 36.71
C LEU A 23 3.34 -1.26 37.32
N ARG A 24 4.33 -0.54 36.80
CA ARG A 24 4.66 0.81 37.27
C ARG A 24 3.56 1.78 36.82
N PRO A 25 3.23 2.85 37.59
CA PRO A 25 2.15 3.79 37.25
C PRO A 25 2.18 4.38 35.82
N ARG A 26 3.37 4.50 35.21
CA ARG A 26 3.55 4.96 33.82
C ARG A 26 3.03 3.98 32.76
N GLU A 27 3.03 2.68 33.04
CA GLU A 27 2.56 1.63 32.13
C GLU A 27 1.03 1.54 32.12
N ILE A 28 0.38 1.78 33.27
CA ILE A 28 -1.08 1.86 33.40
C ILE A 28 -1.64 3.09 32.68
N HIS A 29 -0.91 4.21 32.67
CA HIS A 29 -1.31 5.41 31.95
C HIS A 29 -1.27 5.19 30.42
N ARG A 30 -0.23 4.52 29.91
CA ARG A 30 -0.07 4.22 28.47
C ARG A 30 -1.18 3.32 27.90
N ILE A 31 -1.72 2.41 28.73
CA ILE A 31 -2.85 1.54 28.36
C ILE A 31 -4.19 2.32 28.35
N LYS A 32 -4.36 3.30 29.26
CA LYS A 32 -5.58 4.14 29.29
C LYS A 32 -5.64 5.15 28.14
N THR A 33 -4.51 5.57 27.58
CA THR A 33 -4.46 6.56 26.47
C THR A 33 -4.71 5.95 25.08
N LEU A 34 -4.80 4.63 24.94
CA LEU A 34 -5.05 3.94 23.65
C LEU A 34 -6.53 3.75 23.28
N LYS A 35 -7.44 4.56 23.86
CA LYS A 35 -8.85 4.58 23.44
C LYS A 35 -9.04 5.42 22.18
N LEU A 36 -8.68 4.88 21.01
CA LEU A 36 -9.40 5.16 19.75
C LEU A 36 -9.12 4.07 18.70
N VAL A 37 -9.38 2.81 19.06
CA VAL A 37 -9.46 1.70 18.09
C VAL A 37 -10.90 1.18 18.13
N ARG A 38 -11.52 1.03 16.96
CA ARG A 38 -12.92 0.60 16.83
C ARG A 38 -13.11 -0.75 17.54
N LYS A 39 -14.23 -0.89 18.25
CA LYS A 39 -14.62 -2.06 19.08
C LYS A 39 -14.57 -3.42 18.36
N ALA A 40 -14.55 -3.42 17.02
CA ALA A 40 -14.46 -4.63 16.19
C ALA A 40 -13.05 -5.22 16.07
N ASP A 41 -11.99 -4.41 16.21
CA ASP A 41 -10.61 -4.90 16.08
C ASP A 41 -10.11 -5.59 17.36
N ILE A 42 -10.71 -5.28 18.52
CA ILE A 42 -10.33 -5.85 19.82
C ILE A 42 -10.84 -7.29 19.96
N ASN A 43 -12.04 -7.60 19.47
CA ASN A 43 -12.58 -8.97 19.57
C ASN A 43 -11.78 -9.97 18.72
N GLY A 44 -11.20 -9.54 17.59
CA GLY A 44 -10.29 -10.37 16.79
C GLY A 44 -8.90 -10.55 17.43
N LEU A 45 -8.47 -9.63 18.30
CA LEU A 45 -7.23 -9.71 19.04
C LEU A 45 -7.34 -10.59 20.30
N ILE A 46 -8.50 -10.61 20.95
CA ILE A 46 -8.72 -11.39 22.18
C ILE A 46 -8.96 -12.87 21.88
N LEU A 47 -9.75 -13.21 20.84
CA LEU A 47 -10.05 -14.60 20.47
C LEU A 47 -8.80 -15.41 20.04
N ASN A 48 -7.80 -14.76 19.45
CA ASN A 48 -6.59 -15.44 18.97
C ASN A 48 -5.51 -15.60 20.06
N ALA A 49 -5.61 -14.86 21.17
CA ALA A 49 -4.71 -15.04 22.32
C ALA A 49 -5.15 -16.21 23.22
N GLU A 50 -6.43 -16.57 23.21
CA GLU A 50 -6.97 -17.70 23.98
C GLU A 50 -6.66 -19.08 23.34
N GLN A 51 -6.28 -19.13 22.06
CA GLN A 51 -6.04 -20.38 21.33
C GLN A 51 -4.56 -20.75 21.10
N GLY A 52 -3.60 -20.04 21.71
CA GLY A 52 -2.18 -20.46 21.69
C GLY A 52 -1.49 -20.43 20.32
N ILE A 53 -2.06 -19.75 19.31
CA ILE A 53 -1.38 -19.53 18.03
C ILE A 53 -0.53 -18.26 18.15
N ILE A 54 0.69 -18.41 18.66
CA ILE A 54 1.73 -17.37 18.54
C ILE A 54 2.22 -17.39 17.07
N GLY A 55 1.42 -16.83 16.18
CA GLY A 55 1.88 -16.48 14.84
C GLY A 55 2.77 -15.24 14.94
N HIS A 56 4.04 -15.37 14.57
CA HIS A 56 4.98 -14.25 14.41
C HIS A 56 4.32 -13.11 13.62
N PHE A 57 3.86 -12.07 14.33
CA PHE A 57 3.55 -10.80 13.70
C PHE A 57 4.88 -10.13 13.39
N GLN A 58 5.36 -10.32 12.16
CA GLN A 58 6.47 -9.54 11.63
C GLN A 58 5.96 -8.10 11.42
N GLN A 59 6.03 -7.31 12.48
CA GLN A 59 5.82 -5.87 12.43
C GLN A 59 7.00 -5.30 11.64
N ILE A 60 6.76 -4.85 10.40
CA ILE A 60 7.80 -4.10 9.67
C ILE A 60 7.96 -2.78 10.41
N GLU A 61 9.08 -2.62 11.11
CA GLU A 61 9.59 -1.32 11.51
C GLU A 61 10.17 -0.68 10.25
N PHE A 62 9.49 0.33 9.72
CA PHE A 62 10.10 1.24 8.76
C PHE A 62 11.19 2.01 9.50
N ALA A 63 12.39 2.10 8.93
CA ALA A 63 13.39 3.06 9.40
C ALA A 63 12.90 4.49 9.19
N MET A 64 12.08 4.69 8.14
CA MET A 64 11.37 5.93 7.84
C MET A 64 10.23 6.19 8.86
N LYS A 65 10.13 7.42 9.34
CA LYS A 65 9.03 7.87 10.21
C LYS A 65 7.75 8.08 9.39
N PHE A 66 6.63 7.52 9.86
CA PHE A 66 5.33 7.70 9.22
C PHE A 66 4.38 8.52 10.12
N ILE A 67 4.01 9.71 9.68
CA ILE A 67 3.04 10.58 10.36
C ILE A 67 1.71 10.52 9.63
N ARG A 68 0.65 10.14 10.34
CA ARG A 68 -0.72 10.13 9.79
C ARG A 68 -1.55 11.27 10.36
N GLY A 69 -1.95 12.20 9.51
CA GLY A 69 -2.81 13.34 9.85
C GLY A 69 -2.06 14.50 10.52
N LEU A 70 -2.58 15.72 10.30
CA LEU A 70 -1.98 16.96 10.80
C LEU A 70 -1.90 17.07 12.33
N HIS A 71 -2.78 16.37 13.05
CA HIS A 71 -2.80 16.38 14.52
C HIS A 71 -1.59 15.66 15.14
N ASN A 72 -0.96 14.73 14.41
CA ASN A 72 0.25 14.03 14.84
C ASN A 72 1.54 14.70 14.34
N LEU A 73 1.41 15.76 13.53
CA LEU A 73 2.55 16.49 13.02
C LEU A 73 3.08 17.44 14.10
N THR A 74 4.18 17.05 14.72
CA THR A 74 4.98 17.93 15.58
C THR A 74 5.79 18.90 14.72
N GLN A 75 6.02 20.11 15.22
CA GLN A 75 6.81 21.09 14.49
C GLN A 75 8.24 20.59 14.22
N HIS A 76 8.72 20.74 12.99
CA HIS A 76 10.11 20.46 12.65
C HIS A 76 11.00 21.62 13.12
N GLN A 77 11.66 21.45 14.26
CA GLN A 77 12.47 22.53 14.87
C GLN A 77 13.58 23.04 13.94
N GLN A 78 14.30 22.14 13.27
CA GLN A 78 15.39 22.49 12.34
C GLN A 78 14.91 22.68 10.89
N GLY A 79 13.68 22.28 10.59
CA GLY A 79 13.09 22.31 9.25
C GLY A 79 13.27 21.02 8.46
N CYS A 80 12.90 21.04 7.18
CA CYS A 80 13.01 19.90 6.29
C CYS A 80 13.19 20.30 4.82
N VAL A 81 13.62 19.34 4.00
CA VAL A 81 13.43 19.40 2.55
C VAL A 81 12.20 18.58 2.19
N LEU A 82 11.25 19.19 1.48
CA LEU A 82 9.93 18.64 1.27
C LEU A 82 9.65 18.43 -0.21
N THR A 83 8.95 17.34 -0.53
CA THR A 83 8.17 17.23 -1.77
C THR A 83 6.74 16.81 -1.49
N ILE A 84 5.83 17.18 -2.39
CA ILE A 84 4.38 16.98 -2.22
C ILE A 84 3.85 16.34 -3.49
N GLY A 85 3.10 15.24 -3.35
CA GLY A 85 2.49 14.59 -4.50
C GLY A 85 1.75 13.31 -4.17
N ASN A 86 1.11 12.72 -5.18
CA ASN A 86 0.42 11.44 -5.01
C ASN A 86 1.38 10.26 -4.90
N PHE A 87 2.57 10.36 -5.53
CA PHE A 87 3.61 9.33 -5.58
C PHE A 87 3.08 7.93 -5.97
N ASP A 88 2.01 7.86 -6.76
CA ASP A 88 1.40 6.59 -7.13
C ASP A 88 2.35 5.77 -8.01
N GLY A 89 2.64 4.54 -7.60
CA GLY A 89 3.62 3.68 -8.28
C GLY A 89 5.08 4.02 -7.99
N VAL A 90 5.42 5.21 -7.45
CA VAL A 90 6.81 5.66 -7.24
C VAL A 90 7.68 5.32 -8.47
N HIS A 91 7.20 5.72 -9.65
CA HIS A 91 7.87 5.47 -10.94
C HIS A 91 9.19 6.22 -11.05
N ARG A 92 10.00 5.93 -12.08
CA ARG A 92 11.35 6.49 -12.22
C ARG A 92 11.42 8.01 -12.22
N GLY A 93 10.39 8.70 -12.73
CA GLY A 93 10.25 10.14 -12.55
C GLY A 93 10.22 10.58 -11.08
N HIS A 94 9.41 9.95 -10.24
CA HIS A 94 9.42 10.20 -8.79
C HIS A 94 10.77 9.81 -8.16
N GLN A 95 11.39 8.73 -8.60
CA GLN A 95 12.68 8.28 -8.08
C GLN A 95 13.80 9.28 -8.39
N ALA A 96 13.77 9.89 -9.58
CA ALA A 96 14.69 10.97 -9.94
C ALA A 96 14.47 12.19 -9.03
N LEU A 97 13.22 12.60 -8.82
CA LEU A 97 12.89 13.68 -7.87
C LEU A 97 13.42 13.37 -6.46
N LEU A 98 13.17 12.16 -5.94
CA LEU A 98 13.58 11.76 -4.60
C LEU A 98 15.11 11.75 -4.45
N ARG A 99 15.85 11.32 -5.48
CA ARG A 99 17.32 11.39 -5.48
C ARG A 99 17.84 12.83 -5.37
N HIS A 100 17.28 13.76 -6.13
CA HIS A 100 17.65 15.18 -6.04
C HIS A 100 17.28 15.76 -4.67
N LEU A 101 16.09 15.43 -4.16
CA LEU A 101 15.67 15.88 -2.83
C LEU A 101 16.59 15.32 -1.74
N ARG A 102 17.05 14.08 -1.86
CA ARG A 102 18.01 13.47 -0.94
C ARG A 102 19.36 14.17 -0.95
N GLN A 103 19.86 14.54 -2.12
CA GLN A 103 21.08 15.34 -2.25
C GLN A 103 20.91 16.71 -1.56
N ALA A 104 19.77 17.39 -1.79
CA ALA A 104 19.48 18.67 -1.16
C ALA A 104 19.36 18.58 0.37
N GLY A 105 18.73 17.53 0.88
CA GLY A 105 18.62 17.25 2.32
C GLY A 105 19.98 16.97 2.96
N THR A 106 20.81 16.17 2.29
CA THR A 106 22.18 15.85 2.75
C THR A 106 23.04 17.11 2.84
N HIS A 107 23.04 17.96 1.80
CA HIS A 107 23.80 19.21 1.78
C HIS A 107 23.34 20.20 2.87
N ARG A 108 22.05 20.20 3.21
CA ARG A 108 21.48 21.09 4.22
C ARG A 108 21.48 20.50 5.63
N HIS A 109 21.88 19.23 5.78
CA HIS A 109 21.71 18.46 7.02
C HIS A 109 20.25 18.45 7.52
N LEU A 110 19.29 18.30 6.60
CA LEU A 110 17.86 18.30 6.89
C LEU A 110 17.18 16.99 6.46
N PRO A 111 16.14 16.56 7.18
CA PRO A 111 15.39 15.36 6.82
C PRO A 111 14.65 15.56 5.49
N VAL A 112 14.62 14.49 4.70
CA VAL A 112 13.84 14.34 3.47
C VAL A 112 12.42 13.93 3.84
N VAL A 113 11.48 14.83 3.56
CA VAL A 113 10.07 14.64 3.88
C VAL A 113 9.26 14.51 2.59
N VAL A 114 8.36 13.53 2.55
CA VAL A 114 7.39 13.37 1.47
C VAL A 114 5.99 13.55 2.04
N MET A 115 5.25 14.53 1.53
CA MET A 115 3.83 14.69 1.84
C MET A 115 2.96 13.99 0.79
N VAL A 116 2.07 13.11 1.26
CA VAL A 116 1.09 12.39 0.44
C VAL A 116 -0.31 12.60 0.96
N PHE A 117 -1.30 12.34 0.10
CA PHE A 117 -2.72 12.46 0.40
C PHE A 117 -3.40 11.09 0.34
N GLU A 118 -4.16 10.76 1.38
CA GLU A 118 -5.00 9.55 1.43
C GLU A 118 -6.39 9.90 1.99
N PRO A 119 -7.50 9.69 1.23
CA PRO A 119 -7.52 9.24 -0.17
C PRO A 119 -6.84 10.24 -1.12
N GLN A 120 -6.58 9.83 -2.37
CA GLN A 120 -6.06 10.76 -3.37
C GLN A 120 -7.12 11.82 -3.71
N PRO A 121 -6.76 13.07 -4.05
CA PRO A 121 -7.73 14.14 -4.26
C PRO A 121 -8.86 13.81 -5.25
N LEU A 122 -8.54 13.14 -6.36
CA LEU A 122 -9.51 12.70 -7.35
C LEU A 122 -10.53 11.69 -6.80
N GLU A 123 -10.13 10.84 -5.85
CA GLU A 123 -11.05 9.87 -5.24
C GLU A 123 -12.08 10.54 -4.31
N LEU A 124 -11.79 11.75 -3.81
CA LEU A 124 -12.74 12.55 -3.05
C LEU A 124 -13.71 13.30 -3.98
N PHE A 125 -13.16 14.01 -4.99
CA PHE A 125 -13.97 14.88 -5.84
C PHE A 125 -14.72 14.14 -6.95
N GLN A 126 -14.10 13.10 -7.51
CA GLN A 126 -14.60 12.39 -8.69
C GLN A 126 -14.37 10.88 -8.55
N PRO A 127 -14.98 10.22 -7.55
CA PRO A 127 -14.73 8.82 -7.23
C PRO A 127 -14.95 7.84 -8.39
N GLU A 128 -15.88 8.17 -9.31
CA GLU A 128 -16.25 7.29 -10.43
C GLU A 128 -15.21 7.28 -11.57
N VAL A 129 -14.44 8.36 -11.73
CA VAL A 129 -13.39 8.49 -12.77
C VAL A 129 -11.99 8.49 -12.17
N ALA A 130 -11.87 8.28 -10.86
CA ALA A 130 -10.59 8.19 -10.20
C ALA A 130 -9.77 7.02 -10.79
N PRO A 131 -8.52 7.26 -11.21
CA PRO A 131 -7.74 6.24 -11.90
C PRO A 131 -7.39 5.08 -10.96
N ALA A 132 -7.18 3.90 -11.53
CA ALA A 132 -6.72 2.74 -10.77
C ALA A 132 -5.38 3.04 -10.08
N ARG A 133 -5.32 2.80 -8.76
CA ARG A 133 -4.07 2.95 -8.01
C ARG A 133 -3.04 1.93 -8.48
N LEU A 134 -1.81 2.41 -8.74
CA LEU A 134 -0.67 1.56 -9.06
C LEU A 134 -0.14 0.85 -7.81
N THR A 135 -0.24 1.51 -6.66
CA THR A 135 0.21 1.02 -5.34
C THR A 135 -0.80 1.37 -4.24
N HIS A 136 -0.93 0.52 -3.23
CA HIS A 136 -1.54 0.94 -1.96
C HIS A 136 -0.59 1.77 -1.12
N LEU A 137 -1.11 2.44 -0.09
CA LEU A 137 -0.31 3.25 0.83
C LEU A 137 0.90 2.47 1.37
N ARG A 138 0.70 1.23 1.82
CA ARG A 138 1.81 0.43 2.37
C ARG A 138 2.93 0.19 1.34
N GLU A 139 2.57 -0.21 0.13
CA GLU A 139 3.55 -0.43 -0.96
C GLU A 139 4.21 0.89 -1.37
N LYS A 140 3.47 2.00 -1.35
CA LYS A 140 4.02 3.34 -1.58
C LYS A 140 5.09 3.67 -0.53
N LEU A 141 4.82 3.43 0.76
CA LEU A 141 5.80 3.63 1.85
C LEU A 141 7.04 2.75 1.67
N GLU A 142 6.85 1.45 1.41
CA GLU A 142 7.94 0.49 1.13
C GLU A 142 8.80 0.93 -0.07
N ASN A 143 8.20 1.57 -1.08
CA ASN A 143 8.96 2.09 -2.23
C ASN A 143 9.62 3.45 -1.93
N LEU A 144 8.99 4.34 -1.17
CA LEU A 144 9.58 5.64 -0.79
C LEU A 144 10.82 5.47 0.10
N GLU A 145 10.76 4.54 1.05
CA GLU A 145 11.88 4.24 1.96
C GLU A 145 13.15 3.83 1.20
N LYS A 146 13.01 3.04 0.13
CA LYS A 146 14.14 2.62 -0.74
C LYS A 146 14.89 3.80 -1.40
N PHE A 147 14.29 4.98 -1.47
CA PHE A 147 14.89 6.19 -2.03
C PHE A 147 15.31 7.21 -0.96
N GLY A 148 15.48 6.77 0.30
CA GLY A 148 16.09 7.58 1.36
C GLY A 148 15.18 8.68 1.91
N VAL A 149 13.87 8.45 1.89
CA VAL A 149 12.89 9.30 2.56
C VAL A 149 12.98 9.04 4.07
N ASP A 150 13.21 10.10 4.84
CA ASP A 150 13.33 10.00 6.30
C ASP A 150 11.94 10.06 6.97
N GLU A 151 11.01 10.83 6.40
CA GLU A 151 9.66 10.97 6.93
C GLU A 151 8.58 11.05 5.83
N VAL A 152 7.44 10.39 6.04
CA VAL A 152 6.24 10.57 5.23
C VAL A 152 5.12 11.19 6.07
N VAL A 153 4.63 12.34 5.60
CA VAL A 153 3.45 13.01 6.15
C VAL A 153 2.24 12.67 5.30
N CYS A 154 1.40 11.77 5.82
CA CYS A 154 0.17 11.33 5.17
C CYS A 154 -1.00 12.18 5.63
N ILE A 155 -1.41 13.13 4.81
CA ILE A 155 -2.56 14.00 5.05
C ILE A 155 -3.85 13.27 4.71
N ASN A 156 -4.85 13.35 5.60
CA ASN A 156 -6.20 12.93 5.27
C ASN A 156 -6.81 13.97 4.33
N PHE A 157 -7.04 13.61 3.07
CA PHE A 157 -7.63 14.54 2.11
C PHE A 157 -9.15 14.42 2.17
N ASP A 158 -9.75 15.24 3.03
CA ASP A 158 -11.19 15.34 3.23
C ASP A 158 -11.72 16.72 2.78
N GLN A 159 -13.02 16.92 2.93
CA GLN A 159 -13.68 18.17 2.54
C GLN A 159 -13.19 19.37 3.35
N ASP A 160 -12.70 19.18 4.58
CA ASP A 160 -12.21 20.29 5.40
C ASP A 160 -10.80 20.69 4.99
N PHE A 161 -9.93 19.71 4.70
CA PHE A 161 -8.63 19.98 4.10
C PHE A 161 -8.76 20.63 2.73
N ALA A 162 -9.73 20.20 1.91
CA ALA A 162 -9.99 20.78 0.59
C ALA A 162 -10.41 22.27 0.61
N LYS A 163 -10.94 22.76 1.73
CA LYS A 163 -11.32 24.18 1.93
C LYS A 163 -10.14 25.06 2.35
N LEU A 164 -8.99 24.48 2.68
CA LEU A 164 -7.81 25.23 3.11
C LEU A 164 -7.35 26.16 1.98
N THR A 165 -7.23 27.47 2.24
CA THR A 165 -6.74 28.42 1.24
C THR A 165 -5.28 28.16 0.91
N ALA A 166 -4.82 28.66 -0.24
CA ALA A 166 -3.43 28.50 -0.65
C ALA A 166 -2.47 29.19 0.34
N GLU A 167 -2.88 30.35 0.85
CA GLU A 167 -2.13 31.14 1.84
C GLU A 167 -2.00 30.38 3.16
N ASN A 168 -3.10 29.80 3.68
CA ASN A 168 -3.07 29.03 4.91
C ASN A 168 -2.30 27.71 4.75
N PHE A 169 -2.38 27.08 3.58
CA PHE A 169 -1.55 25.91 3.28
C PHE A 169 -0.06 26.28 3.36
N ILE A 170 0.34 27.43 2.85
CA ILE A 170 1.73 27.91 2.94
C ILE A 170 2.08 28.27 4.38
N SER A 171 1.38 29.22 4.99
CA SER A 171 1.77 29.80 6.27
C SER A 171 1.65 28.82 7.44
N GLU A 172 0.52 28.11 7.56
CA GLU A 172 0.26 27.25 8.70
C GLU A 172 0.88 25.87 8.55
N LEU A 173 0.92 25.32 7.33
CA LEU A 173 1.44 23.96 7.11
C LEU A 173 2.92 23.97 6.69
N LEU A 174 3.26 24.62 5.58
CA LEU A 174 4.65 24.57 5.07
C LEU A 174 5.61 25.34 5.98
N VAL A 175 5.26 26.55 6.39
CA VAL A 175 6.15 27.42 7.18
C VAL A 175 6.09 27.08 8.66
N LYS A 176 4.92 27.19 9.29
CA LYS A 176 4.82 27.07 10.75
C LYS A 176 5.00 25.65 11.27
N ARG A 177 4.38 24.65 10.66
CA ARG A 177 4.45 23.25 11.13
C ARG A 177 5.65 22.51 10.56
N LEU A 178 5.82 22.52 9.25
CA LEU A 178 6.90 21.77 8.59
C LEU A 178 8.22 22.52 8.56
N ASN A 179 8.22 23.85 8.74
CA ASN A 179 9.42 24.67 8.68
C ASN A 179 10.28 24.34 7.45
N VAL A 180 9.60 24.28 6.30
CA VAL A 180 10.22 23.88 5.02
C VAL A 180 11.36 24.83 4.70
N LYS A 181 12.52 24.27 4.35
CA LYS A 181 13.70 25.02 3.90
C LYS A 181 13.91 24.90 2.39
N LEU A 182 13.46 23.79 1.81
CA LEU A 182 13.41 23.61 0.36
C LEU A 182 12.17 22.80 0.00
N LEU A 183 11.40 23.28 -0.97
CA LEU A 183 10.24 22.61 -1.53
C LEU A 183 10.51 22.22 -2.99
N ALA A 184 10.48 20.92 -3.29
CA ALA A 184 10.56 20.39 -4.63
C ALA A 184 9.20 19.89 -5.12
N ILE A 185 8.67 20.47 -6.20
CA ILE A 185 7.36 20.14 -6.76
C ILE A 185 7.41 20.09 -8.29
N GLY A 186 6.46 19.39 -8.89
CA GLY A 186 6.23 19.46 -10.34
C GLY A 186 5.71 20.83 -10.76
N ASP A 187 5.99 21.20 -12.01
CA ASP A 187 5.50 22.41 -12.68
C ASP A 187 3.97 22.50 -12.77
N ASP A 188 3.29 21.35 -12.87
CA ASP A 188 1.83 21.23 -12.91
C ASP A 188 1.15 21.19 -11.51
N PHE A 189 1.91 21.39 -10.43
CA PHE A 189 1.39 21.34 -9.07
C PHE A 189 0.40 22.48 -8.77
N ARG A 190 -0.78 22.09 -8.27
CA ARG A 190 -1.83 23.02 -7.82
C ARG A 190 -2.29 22.63 -6.42
N PHE A 191 -2.54 23.63 -5.58
CA PHE A 191 -2.91 23.44 -4.18
C PHE A 191 -3.88 24.53 -3.69
N GLY A 192 -4.36 24.35 -2.46
CA GLY A 192 -5.36 25.23 -1.86
C GLY A 192 -6.76 25.11 -2.46
N ALA A 193 -7.72 25.73 -1.79
CA ALA A 193 -9.12 25.74 -2.17
C ALA A 193 -9.30 26.22 -3.61
N GLY A 194 -10.07 25.48 -4.40
CA GLY A 194 -10.31 25.80 -5.80
C GLY A 194 -9.07 25.75 -6.69
N ARG A 195 -7.98 25.09 -6.27
CA ARG A 195 -6.72 25.00 -7.03
C ARG A 195 -6.10 26.38 -7.32
N ARG A 196 -6.35 27.35 -6.43
CA ARG A 196 -5.89 28.75 -6.55
C ARG A 196 -4.38 28.90 -6.37
N GLY A 197 -3.74 28.00 -5.64
CA GLY A 197 -2.30 28.00 -5.42
C GLY A 197 -1.55 27.33 -6.55
N ASP A 198 -0.41 27.91 -6.92
CA ASP A 198 0.47 27.42 -7.97
C ASP A 198 1.95 27.73 -7.69
N PHE A 199 2.81 27.37 -8.64
CA PHE A 199 4.25 27.56 -8.53
C PHE A 199 4.65 29.03 -8.31
N LEU A 200 3.99 29.98 -9.00
CA LEU A 200 4.31 31.40 -8.87
C LEU A 200 3.99 31.91 -7.47
N LEU A 201 2.84 31.51 -6.91
CA LEU A 201 2.49 31.83 -5.53
C LEU A 201 3.52 31.26 -4.55
N LEU A 202 3.99 30.04 -4.77
CA LEU A 202 5.04 29.44 -3.94
C LEU A 202 6.37 30.19 -4.05
N GLN A 203 6.75 30.68 -5.23
CA GLN A 203 7.96 31.49 -5.40
C GLN A 203 7.86 32.85 -4.67
N GLN A 204 6.68 33.46 -4.64
CA GLN A 204 6.46 34.70 -3.87
C GLN A 204 6.55 34.42 -2.36
N ALA A 205 5.88 33.35 -1.90
CA ALA A 205 5.95 32.91 -0.52
C ALA A 205 7.37 32.51 -0.09
N ALA A 206 8.14 31.86 -0.98
CA ALA A 206 9.54 31.49 -0.76
C ALA A 206 10.39 32.70 -0.37
N LYS A 207 10.24 33.81 -1.12
CA LYS A 207 10.91 35.09 -0.82
C LYS A 207 10.43 35.70 0.49
N GLN A 208 9.13 35.63 0.77
CA GLN A 208 8.53 36.22 1.96
C GLN A 208 8.90 35.47 3.26
N TYR A 209 8.90 34.13 3.22
CA TYR A 209 9.04 33.28 4.42
C TYR A 209 10.42 32.62 4.54
N GLY A 210 11.32 32.83 3.57
CA GLY A 210 12.71 32.39 3.66
C GLY A 210 12.91 30.88 3.44
N PHE A 211 12.35 30.34 2.36
CA PHE A 211 12.60 28.96 1.92
C PHE A 211 12.84 28.90 0.40
N ASP A 212 13.47 27.84 -0.08
CA ASP A 212 13.71 27.63 -1.52
C ASP A 212 12.53 26.87 -2.15
N VAL A 213 12.21 27.19 -3.41
CA VAL A 213 11.27 26.40 -4.22
C VAL A 213 11.95 26.02 -5.53
N VAL A 214 11.97 24.72 -5.83
CA VAL A 214 12.52 24.19 -7.08
C VAL A 214 11.45 23.44 -7.85
N SER A 215 11.37 23.72 -9.15
CA SER A 215 10.58 22.92 -10.07
C SER A 215 11.38 21.69 -10.44
N THR A 216 10.76 20.52 -10.39
CA THR A 216 11.35 19.31 -10.94
C THR A 216 10.99 19.17 -12.39
N GLU A 217 11.99 19.12 -13.26
CA GLU A 217 11.79 18.87 -14.68
C GLU A 217 11.04 17.55 -14.90
N THR A 218 10.20 17.53 -15.93
CA THR A 218 9.54 16.30 -16.35
C THR A 218 10.60 15.27 -16.74
N TYR A 219 10.62 14.13 -16.05
CA TYR A 219 11.56 13.06 -16.37
C TYR A 219 11.19 12.40 -17.71
N ILE A 220 12.07 12.55 -18.68
CA ILE A 220 11.95 11.99 -20.03
C ILE A 220 13.01 10.89 -20.19
N GLU A 221 12.60 9.76 -20.74
CA GLU A 221 13.51 8.69 -21.15
C GLU A 221 13.17 8.27 -22.57
N GLN A 222 14.18 8.20 -23.45
CA GLN A 222 14.01 7.89 -24.88
C GLN A 222 12.93 8.75 -25.56
N GLY A 223 12.85 10.04 -25.19
CA GLY A 223 11.87 10.98 -25.72
C GLY A 223 10.44 10.82 -25.17
N LYS A 224 10.19 9.91 -24.23
CA LYS A 224 8.86 9.70 -23.62
C LYS A 224 8.84 10.14 -22.16
N ARG A 225 7.79 10.87 -21.76
CA ARG A 225 7.53 11.25 -20.36
C ARG A 225 7.23 10.02 -19.50
N ILE A 226 7.97 9.83 -18.42
CA ILE A 226 7.63 8.83 -17.40
C ILE A 226 6.61 9.42 -16.43
N SER A 227 5.43 8.81 -16.34
CA SER A 227 4.34 9.25 -15.46
C SER A 227 3.48 8.09 -14.98
N SER A 228 2.70 8.33 -13.92
CA SER A 228 1.70 7.36 -13.44
C SER A 228 0.67 7.01 -14.53
N THR A 229 0.32 7.96 -15.39
CA THR A 229 -0.58 7.73 -16.54
C THR A 229 0.04 6.78 -17.55
N ALA A 230 1.32 6.97 -17.90
CA ALA A 230 2.04 6.07 -18.81
C ALA A 230 2.13 4.64 -18.24
N VAL A 231 2.40 4.49 -16.94
CA VAL A 231 2.41 3.17 -16.29
C VAL A 231 1.03 2.52 -16.37
N ARG A 232 -0.04 3.26 -16.05
CA ARG A 232 -1.42 2.71 -16.15
C ARG A 232 -1.76 2.30 -17.57
N GLN A 233 -1.33 3.06 -18.59
CA GLN A 233 -1.55 2.71 -19.99
C GLN A 233 -0.81 1.43 -20.37
N ALA A 234 0.45 1.28 -19.95
CA ALA A 234 1.21 0.05 -20.17
C ALA A 234 0.53 -1.16 -19.52
N LEU A 235 0.07 -1.02 -18.27
CA LEU A 235 -0.68 -2.07 -17.58
C LEU A 235 -2.02 -2.40 -18.25
N ALA A 236 -2.78 -1.39 -18.69
CA ALA A 236 -4.03 -1.59 -19.42
C ALA A 236 -3.81 -2.37 -20.72
N ASN A 237 -2.70 -2.11 -21.41
CA ASN A 237 -2.27 -2.84 -22.61
C ASN A 237 -1.60 -4.19 -22.29
N SER A 238 -1.50 -4.58 -21.02
CA SER A 238 -0.79 -5.78 -20.57
C SER A 238 0.70 -5.83 -20.96
N ASP A 239 1.30 -4.66 -21.19
CA ASP A 239 2.72 -4.48 -21.48
C ASP A 239 3.51 -4.33 -20.18
N PHE A 240 3.69 -5.46 -19.49
CA PHE A 240 4.43 -5.53 -18.23
C PHE A 240 5.92 -5.15 -18.36
N PRO A 241 6.64 -5.50 -19.44
CA PRO A 241 8.00 -5.01 -19.68
C PRO A 241 8.07 -3.48 -19.72
N GLN A 242 7.17 -2.82 -20.45
CA GLN A 242 7.14 -1.36 -20.47
C GLN A 242 6.78 -0.77 -19.10
N ALA A 243 5.82 -1.37 -18.39
CA ALA A 243 5.50 -0.94 -17.04
C ALA A 243 6.72 -1.05 -16.10
N GLU A 244 7.51 -2.12 -16.23
CA GLU A 244 8.75 -2.32 -15.48
C GLU A 244 9.81 -1.26 -15.81
N ILE A 245 10.02 -0.95 -17.09
CA ILE A 245 10.91 0.15 -17.51
C ILE A 245 10.49 1.47 -16.86
N LEU A 246 9.19 1.81 -16.91
CA LEU A 246 8.68 3.06 -16.35
C LEU A 246 8.76 3.10 -14.82
N LEU A 247 8.54 1.98 -14.15
CA LEU A 247 8.58 1.85 -12.69
C LEU A 247 10.00 1.67 -12.14
N GLY A 248 10.96 1.23 -12.96
CA GLY A 248 12.29 0.79 -12.52
C GLY A 248 12.25 -0.50 -11.70
N ARG A 249 11.15 -1.26 -11.77
CA ARG A 249 10.93 -2.54 -11.09
C ARG A 249 9.71 -3.25 -11.68
N PRO A 250 9.61 -4.58 -11.55
CA PRO A 250 8.40 -5.30 -11.93
C PRO A 250 7.16 -4.79 -11.20
N TRP A 251 6.04 -4.66 -11.92
CA TRP A 251 4.77 -4.33 -11.29
C TRP A 251 4.25 -5.52 -10.47
N SER A 252 3.78 -5.25 -9.26
CA SER A 252 3.36 -6.28 -8.32
C SER A 252 2.23 -5.82 -7.42
N ILE A 253 1.56 -6.79 -6.84
CA ILE A 253 0.51 -6.62 -5.84
C ILE A 253 0.95 -7.35 -4.57
N THR A 254 0.90 -6.67 -3.44
CA THR A 254 1.25 -7.25 -2.14
C THR A 254 0.06 -7.29 -1.21
N GLY A 255 -0.19 -8.44 -0.59
CA GLY A 255 -1.31 -8.56 0.35
C GLY A 255 -1.19 -9.77 1.28
N ARG A 256 -2.06 -9.78 2.29
CA ARG A 256 -2.15 -10.91 3.22
C ARG A 256 -3.12 -11.94 2.65
N VAL A 257 -2.70 -13.20 2.64
CA VAL A 257 -3.54 -14.32 2.22
C VAL A 257 -4.63 -14.56 3.25
N VAL A 258 -5.87 -14.68 2.78
CA VAL A 258 -7.06 -14.97 3.59
C VAL A 258 -7.75 -16.24 3.08
N HIS A 259 -8.66 -16.76 3.89
CA HIS A 259 -9.58 -17.79 3.42
C HIS A 259 -10.52 -17.23 2.34
N GLY A 260 -10.67 -17.97 1.25
CA GLY A 260 -11.68 -17.74 0.22
C GLY A 260 -12.66 -18.92 0.17
N ASP A 261 -13.45 -19.01 -0.90
CA ASP A 261 -14.52 -20.02 -1.04
C ASP A 261 -14.01 -21.45 -1.27
N ALA A 262 -12.68 -21.63 -1.36
CA ALA A 262 -12.00 -22.91 -1.55
C ALA A 262 -12.43 -23.72 -2.81
N LEU A 263 -13.16 -23.11 -3.76
CA LEU A 263 -13.56 -23.75 -5.01
C LEU A 263 -12.35 -24.28 -5.82
N GLY A 264 -11.26 -23.52 -5.89
CA GLY A 264 -10.04 -24.00 -6.55
C GLY A 264 -9.54 -25.31 -5.97
N ARG A 265 -9.62 -25.48 -4.64
CA ARG A 265 -9.20 -26.71 -3.96
C ARG A 265 -10.05 -27.92 -4.36
N THR A 266 -11.37 -27.75 -4.55
CA THR A 266 -12.24 -28.85 -5.00
C THR A 266 -11.98 -29.24 -6.44
N LEU A 267 -11.45 -28.33 -7.26
CA LEU A 267 -11.10 -28.57 -8.67
C LEU A 267 -9.64 -29.05 -8.87
N GLY A 268 -8.87 -29.26 -7.80
CA GLY A 268 -7.46 -29.66 -7.87
C GLY A 268 -6.46 -28.50 -8.00
N PHE A 269 -6.92 -27.26 -8.00
CA PHE A 269 -6.12 -26.04 -8.15
C PHE A 269 -6.28 -25.11 -6.92
N PRO A 270 -5.73 -25.46 -5.74
CA PRO A 270 -5.86 -24.63 -4.54
C PRO A 270 -5.29 -23.23 -4.76
N THR A 271 -6.04 -22.20 -4.35
CA THR A 271 -5.64 -20.80 -4.52
C THR A 271 -5.43 -20.06 -3.20
N ALA A 272 -4.40 -19.23 -3.16
CA ALA A 272 -4.22 -18.19 -2.16
C ALA A 272 -5.04 -16.96 -2.54
N ASN A 273 -5.92 -16.51 -1.62
CA ASN A 273 -6.83 -15.40 -1.88
C ASN A 273 -6.31 -14.13 -1.23
N ILE A 274 -6.14 -13.08 -2.03
CA ILE A 274 -5.57 -11.80 -1.60
C ILE A 274 -6.60 -10.69 -1.85
N PRO A 275 -7.17 -10.09 -0.78
CA PRO A 275 -8.10 -8.97 -0.93
C PRO A 275 -7.36 -7.75 -1.45
N LEU A 276 -7.76 -7.26 -2.64
CA LEU A 276 -7.08 -6.11 -3.23
C LEU A 276 -7.43 -4.79 -2.53
N LYS A 277 -8.57 -4.70 -1.83
CA LYS A 277 -8.99 -3.49 -1.08
C LYS A 277 -8.87 -2.19 -1.91
N ARG A 278 -9.09 -2.27 -3.22
CA ARG A 278 -9.12 -1.15 -4.18
C ARG A 278 -10.45 -1.15 -4.91
N ARG A 279 -10.90 0.04 -5.32
CA ARG A 279 -12.12 0.22 -6.14
C ARG A 279 -11.89 -0.27 -7.56
N VAL A 280 -10.78 0.15 -8.16
CA VAL A 280 -10.39 -0.19 -9.53
C VAL A 280 -9.01 -0.84 -9.51
N THR A 281 -8.85 -1.93 -10.26
CA THR A 281 -7.56 -2.60 -10.50
C THR A 281 -7.02 -2.18 -11.88
N PRO A 282 -5.71 -1.89 -12.03
CA PRO A 282 -5.16 -1.48 -13.32
C PRO A 282 -5.09 -2.61 -14.34
N VAL A 283 -5.25 -3.88 -13.91
CA VAL A 283 -5.30 -5.06 -14.77
C VAL A 283 -6.44 -5.99 -14.35
N LYS A 284 -6.94 -6.79 -15.29
CA LYS A 284 -7.99 -7.80 -15.12
C LYS A 284 -7.71 -8.99 -16.04
N GLY A 285 -8.02 -10.20 -15.60
CA GLY A 285 -7.80 -11.43 -16.37
C GLY A 285 -6.96 -12.47 -15.63
N VAL A 286 -6.45 -13.43 -16.40
CA VAL A 286 -5.58 -14.51 -15.93
C VAL A 286 -4.14 -14.27 -16.37
N PHE A 287 -3.19 -14.45 -15.47
CA PHE A 287 -1.80 -14.08 -15.64
C PHE A 287 -0.83 -15.17 -15.16
N ALA A 288 0.31 -15.28 -15.83
CA ALA A 288 1.48 -15.96 -15.28
C ALA A 288 2.19 -14.99 -14.31
N VAL A 289 2.54 -15.49 -13.12
CA VAL A 289 3.05 -14.66 -12.02
C VAL A 289 4.22 -15.31 -11.30
N GLU A 290 5.04 -14.49 -10.66
CA GLU A 290 6.02 -14.93 -9.66
C GLU A 290 5.56 -14.50 -8.27
N VAL A 291 5.58 -15.42 -7.31
CA VAL A 291 5.11 -15.18 -5.94
C VAL A 291 6.28 -15.20 -4.98
N TYR A 292 6.52 -14.06 -4.33
CA TYR A 292 7.56 -13.85 -3.33
C TYR A 292 6.97 -13.91 -1.91
N GLY A 293 7.81 -14.21 -0.91
CA GLY A 293 7.40 -14.33 0.50
C GLY A 293 6.84 -15.70 0.88
N VAL A 294 7.09 -16.73 0.06
CA VAL A 294 6.62 -18.11 0.24
C VAL A 294 7.76 -19.12 0.52
N GLY A 295 9.00 -18.64 0.52
CA GLY A 295 10.25 -19.38 0.69
C GLY A 295 11.45 -18.49 0.31
N ASP A 296 12.61 -19.11 0.08
CA ASP A 296 13.86 -18.41 -0.27
C ASP A 296 13.87 -17.87 -1.70
N HIS A 297 13.18 -18.57 -2.61
CA HIS A 297 13.02 -18.20 -4.01
C HIS A 297 11.56 -17.93 -4.37
N PRO A 298 11.28 -17.06 -5.34
CA PRO A 298 9.93 -16.88 -5.84
C PRO A 298 9.41 -18.17 -6.48
N ILE A 299 8.11 -18.42 -6.35
CA ILE A 299 7.45 -19.58 -6.94
C ILE A 299 6.57 -19.12 -8.09
N ALA A 300 6.67 -19.79 -9.24
CA ALA A 300 5.81 -19.54 -10.39
C ALA A 300 4.34 -19.87 -10.06
N GLY A 301 3.41 -19.13 -10.66
CA GLY A 301 2.00 -19.30 -10.41
C GLY A 301 1.12 -18.83 -11.55
N VAL A 302 -0.17 -19.17 -11.43
CA VAL A 302 -1.25 -18.61 -12.22
C VAL A 302 -2.10 -17.73 -11.31
N ALA A 303 -2.33 -16.49 -11.70
CA ALA A 303 -3.17 -15.55 -10.97
C ALA A 303 -4.42 -15.20 -11.75
N ASN A 304 -5.57 -15.21 -11.10
CA ASN A 304 -6.78 -14.54 -11.59
C ASN A 304 -6.95 -13.21 -10.84
N ILE A 305 -7.04 -12.11 -11.59
CA ILE A 305 -7.39 -10.79 -11.06
C ILE A 305 -8.76 -10.43 -11.60
N GLY A 306 -9.74 -10.48 -10.70
CA GLY A 306 -11.13 -10.45 -11.08
C GLY A 306 -12.03 -9.67 -10.13
N THR A 307 -13.24 -9.45 -10.61
CA THR A 307 -14.29 -8.71 -9.93
C THR A 307 -15.39 -9.65 -9.49
N ARG A 308 -15.60 -9.80 -8.17
CA ARG A 308 -16.67 -10.63 -7.61
C ARG A 308 -17.84 -9.75 -7.15
N PRO A 309 -19.07 -10.00 -7.63
CA PRO A 309 -20.28 -9.47 -7.01
C PRO A 309 -20.41 -10.03 -5.59
N THR A 310 -20.74 -9.18 -4.62
CA THR A 310 -21.02 -9.59 -3.23
C THR A 310 -22.27 -8.88 -2.72
N ILE A 311 -22.84 -9.38 -1.62
CA ILE A 311 -24.01 -8.77 -0.95
C ILE A 311 -23.72 -7.31 -0.54
N LYS A 312 -22.46 -6.96 -0.27
CA LYS A 312 -22.02 -5.60 0.11
C LYS A 312 -21.46 -4.79 -1.07
N GLY A 313 -21.75 -5.20 -2.31
CA GLY A 313 -21.27 -4.55 -3.54
C GLY A 313 -20.17 -5.34 -4.24
N ILE A 314 -19.32 -4.66 -5.01
CA ILE A 314 -18.32 -5.29 -5.86
C ILE A 314 -16.98 -5.40 -5.11
N ARG A 315 -16.36 -6.59 -5.09
CA ARG A 315 -15.04 -6.82 -4.49
C ARG A 315 -14.02 -7.24 -5.54
N GLN A 316 -12.92 -6.50 -5.61
CA GLN A 316 -11.73 -6.89 -6.38
C GLN A 316 -10.91 -7.92 -5.59
N GLN A 317 -10.54 -9.01 -6.24
CA GLN A 317 -9.80 -10.12 -5.62
C GLN A 317 -8.71 -10.60 -6.56
N LEU A 318 -7.58 -10.96 -5.94
CA LEU A 318 -6.48 -11.68 -6.58
C LEU A 318 -6.47 -13.09 -6.01
N GLU A 319 -6.55 -14.08 -6.88
CA GLU A 319 -6.49 -15.50 -6.54
C GLU A 319 -5.26 -16.09 -7.22
N VAL A 320 -4.38 -16.74 -6.47
CA VAL A 320 -3.13 -17.27 -7.03
C VAL A 320 -3.01 -18.75 -6.74
N HIS A 321 -2.86 -19.55 -7.80
CA HIS A 321 -2.46 -20.93 -7.72
C HIS A 321 -0.94 -21.03 -7.90
N LEU A 322 -0.23 -21.64 -6.94
CA LEU A 322 1.21 -21.89 -7.06
C LEU A 322 1.44 -23.17 -7.87
N LEU A 323 2.40 -23.12 -8.80
CA LEU A 323 2.78 -24.29 -9.59
C LEU A 323 3.64 -25.24 -8.76
N ASP A 324 3.41 -26.54 -8.95
CA ASP A 324 4.24 -27.65 -8.42
C ASP A 324 4.44 -27.67 -6.90
N THR A 325 3.62 -26.96 -6.15
CA THR A 325 3.68 -26.95 -4.69
C THR A 325 2.31 -26.75 -4.06
N GLN A 326 2.13 -27.35 -2.88
CA GLN A 326 1.01 -27.06 -2.01
C GLN A 326 1.57 -26.51 -0.69
N ARG A 327 1.46 -25.19 -0.50
CA ARG A 327 1.91 -24.52 0.72
C ARG A 327 0.72 -23.87 1.40
N ASP A 328 0.67 -24.00 2.73
CA ASP A 328 -0.22 -23.15 3.52
C ASP A 328 0.38 -21.73 3.61
N LEU A 329 -0.34 -20.79 3.01
CA LEU A 329 0.01 -19.38 2.99
C LEU A 329 -0.92 -18.53 3.86
N TYR A 330 -1.91 -19.12 4.55
CA TYR A 330 -2.89 -18.35 5.31
C TYR A 330 -2.21 -17.45 6.35
N GLY A 331 -2.65 -16.18 6.40
CA GLY A 331 -2.08 -15.18 7.29
C GLY A 331 -0.72 -14.61 6.83
N LYS A 332 -0.01 -15.27 5.91
CA LYS A 332 1.25 -14.76 5.35
C LYS A 332 0.99 -13.59 4.42
N ARG A 333 1.95 -12.67 4.36
CA ARG A 333 1.98 -11.57 3.39
C ARG A 333 2.86 -12.01 2.23
N ILE A 334 2.31 -11.97 1.02
CA ILE A 334 3.02 -12.34 -0.20
C ILE A 334 2.98 -11.19 -1.20
N GLN A 335 3.98 -11.16 -2.07
CA GLN A 335 4.06 -10.24 -3.20
C GLN A 335 3.90 -11.05 -4.49
N VAL A 336 2.97 -10.63 -5.33
CA VAL A 336 2.65 -11.29 -6.60
C VAL A 336 3.09 -10.36 -7.72
N VAL A 337 4.17 -10.72 -8.40
CA VAL A 337 4.71 -10.00 -9.55
C VAL A 337 4.01 -10.52 -10.81
N ILE A 338 3.39 -9.62 -11.57
CA ILE A 338 2.68 -10.00 -12.80
C ILE A 338 3.67 -9.98 -13.97
N LYS A 339 3.77 -11.10 -14.69
CA LYS A 339 4.79 -11.30 -15.74
C LYS A 339 4.20 -11.33 -17.14
N TYR A 340 3.05 -11.98 -17.30
CA TYR A 340 2.43 -12.18 -18.60
C TYR A 340 0.92 -12.37 -18.49
N LYS A 341 0.15 -11.81 -19.44
CA LYS A 341 -1.29 -12.03 -19.53
C LYS A 341 -1.55 -13.27 -20.37
N ILE A 342 -2.22 -14.25 -19.76
CA ILE A 342 -2.63 -15.49 -20.41
C ILE A 342 -3.93 -15.25 -21.19
N ARG A 343 -4.94 -14.64 -20.56
CA ARG A 343 -6.24 -14.35 -21.18
C ARG A 343 -7.09 -13.39 -20.35
N ASP A 344 -8.19 -12.93 -20.94
CA ASP A 344 -9.26 -12.23 -20.20
C ASP A 344 -10.14 -13.19 -19.37
N GLU A 345 -10.89 -12.62 -18.42
CA GLU A 345 -11.91 -13.36 -17.68
C GLU A 345 -13.05 -13.78 -18.62
N GLN A 346 -13.50 -15.02 -18.50
CA GLN A 346 -14.61 -15.57 -19.29
C GLN A 346 -15.53 -16.40 -18.39
N ARG A 347 -16.79 -16.56 -18.81
CA ARG A 347 -17.75 -17.45 -18.15
C ARG A 347 -17.65 -18.84 -18.75
N PHE A 348 -17.87 -19.86 -17.92
CA PHE A 348 -17.86 -21.26 -18.34
C PHE A 348 -19.25 -21.86 -18.22
N ALA A 349 -19.61 -22.72 -19.17
CA ALA A 349 -20.91 -23.39 -19.21
C ALA A 349 -21.02 -24.53 -18.17
N SER A 350 -19.89 -25.07 -17.70
CA SER A 350 -19.84 -26.15 -16.71
C SER A 350 -18.57 -26.09 -15.86
N LEU A 351 -18.55 -26.83 -14.75
CA LEU A 351 -17.35 -27.00 -13.91
C LEU A 351 -16.23 -27.73 -14.65
N ASP A 352 -16.56 -28.69 -15.52
CA ASP A 352 -15.57 -29.41 -16.31
C ASP A 352 -14.87 -28.48 -17.30
N ALA A 353 -15.63 -27.62 -17.99
CA ALA A 353 -15.07 -26.63 -18.91
C ALA A 353 -14.16 -25.64 -18.17
N LEU A 354 -14.55 -25.20 -16.96
CA LEU A 354 -13.70 -24.38 -16.10
C LEU A 354 -12.40 -25.11 -15.73
N THR A 355 -12.49 -26.37 -15.31
CA THR A 355 -11.35 -27.18 -14.87
C THR A 355 -10.35 -27.40 -16.01
N GLN A 356 -10.85 -27.75 -17.21
CA GLN A 356 -10.03 -27.91 -18.41
C GLN A 356 -9.32 -26.59 -18.77
N GLN A 357 -10.01 -25.46 -18.69
CA GLN A 357 -9.38 -24.17 -18.97
C GLN A 357 -8.30 -23.82 -17.94
N ILE A 358 -8.53 -24.09 -16.64
CA ILE A 358 -7.51 -23.83 -15.62
C ILE A 358 -6.26 -24.68 -15.88
N ALA A 359 -6.44 -25.95 -16.28
CA ALA A 359 -5.31 -26.81 -16.66
C ALA A 359 -4.52 -26.21 -17.85
N GLN A 360 -5.21 -25.70 -18.87
CA GLN A 360 -4.57 -25.03 -20.00
C GLN A 360 -3.85 -23.74 -19.59
N ASP A 361 -4.42 -22.97 -18.67
CA ASP A 361 -3.81 -21.74 -18.14
C ASP A 361 -2.51 -22.07 -17.39
N VAL A 362 -2.48 -23.17 -16.62
CA VAL A 362 -1.30 -23.71 -15.94
C VAL A 362 -0.21 -24.10 -16.93
N GLU A 363 -0.53 -24.87 -17.96
CA GLU A 363 0.45 -25.26 -18.99
C GLU A 363 1.00 -24.05 -19.76
N THR A 364 0.15 -23.05 -20.03
CA THR A 364 0.59 -21.79 -20.64
C THR A 364 1.59 -21.05 -19.75
N ALA A 365 1.33 -20.99 -18.44
CA ALA A 365 2.25 -20.38 -17.49
C ALA A 365 3.57 -21.16 -17.38
N ARG A 366 3.52 -22.51 -17.36
CA ARG A 366 4.75 -23.33 -17.37
C ARG A 366 5.62 -23.01 -18.58
N ASN A 367 5.03 -23.03 -19.78
CA ASN A 367 5.74 -22.77 -21.02
C ASN A 367 6.41 -21.38 -21.02
N TYR A 368 5.71 -20.38 -20.49
CA TYR A 368 6.27 -19.03 -20.34
C TYR A 368 7.53 -18.99 -19.47
N PHE A 369 7.55 -19.68 -18.33
CA PHE A 369 8.71 -19.69 -17.42
C PHE A 369 9.85 -20.58 -17.90
N VAL A 370 9.56 -21.69 -18.58
CA VAL A 370 10.59 -22.56 -19.17
C VAL A 370 11.37 -21.81 -20.26
N GLN A 371 10.67 -21.15 -21.20
CA GLN A 371 11.31 -20.42 -22.30
C GLN A 371 12.25 -19.29 -21.85
N ARG A 372 12.05 -18.75 -20.65
CA ARG A 372 12.86 -17.66 -20.07
C ARG A 372 13.98 -18.13 -19.14
N THR A 373 14.03 -19.41 -18.80
CA THR A 373 15.14 -20.00 -18.03
C THR A 373 16.28 -20.43 -18.96
N THR A 374 15.98 -20.62 -20.25
CA THR A 374 16.90 -21.14 -21.28
C THR A 374 17.58 -20.02 -22.09
N VAL A 375 17.37 -18.75 -21.73
CA VAL A 375 17.99 -17.55 -22.34
C VAL A 375 18.69 -16.78 -21.24
#